data_AF-A0A7X3AQ12-F1
#
_entry.id   AF-A0A7X3AQ12-F1
#
_cell.length_a   1.000
_cell.length_b   1.000
_cell.length_c   1.000
_cell.angle_alpha   90.00
_cell.angle_beta   90.00
_cell.angle_gamma   90.00
#
_symmetry.space_group_name_H-M   'P 1'
#
loop_
_entity.id
_entity.type
_entity.pdbx_description
1 polymer ?
#
loop_
_entity_poly.entity_id
_entity_poly.type
_entity_poly.pdbx_seq_one_letter_code
_entity_poly.pdbx_strand_id
1 'polypeptide(L)'
;MTEDGPNTADVYYYLDTDNNDKPDTYTVTLTFRGTGYGSWDIEDTMWEQMEAGKDYIYDTDSRALNVFLVKANEAGFEAETYPAAPKVNPEDGWLFDSWQDSNKHAYGSGTEGDGITIGNAVGADDTDKKYTSVYNEDKNNDKTPDDEQYVTITFQAGEHGTFADSEKTVTYDKLLPGYSSYPEAPAVTASTGWQFAGWSPEYDKSGTIEATVQESQMYTATYRGQGTLTYDGNAQSGGEVFDLPDKQTVWEGTTVVLSGQTPTHTPSTKHPLYSSAGPERKPTKSMARRIRKRLRRLRCCPTWFTSTARI
;
A
#
# COMPACT_ATOMS: atom_id res chain seq x y z
N MET A 1 28.29 -23.76 -36.03
CA MET A 1 29.01 -23.92 -37.31
C MET A 1 28.28 -24.93 -38.16
N THR A 2 27.46 -24.42 -39.07
CA THR A 2 27.31 -24.79 -40.49
C THR A 2 26.52 -23.63 -41.10
N GLU A 3 27.17 -22.93 -42.03
CA GLU A 3 26.56 -21.97 -42.95
C GLU A 3 25.45 -22.69 -43.74
N ASP A 4 24.29 -22.05 -43.88
CA ASP A 4 23.28 -22.21 -44.95
C ASP A 4 21.89 -21.76 -44.43
N GLY A 5 21.70 -20.44 -44.36
CA GLY A 5 20.36 -19.85 -44.45
C GLY A 5 20.18 -19.37 -45.89
N PRO A 6 19.00 -19.50 -46.53
CA PRO A 6 18.81 -19.01 -47.88
C PRO A 6 19.08 -17.51 -47.90
N ASN A 7 20.16 -17.09 -48.56
CA ASN A 7 20.33 -15.71 -48.97
C ASN A 7 19.25 -15.44 -50.01
N THR A 8 18.14 -14.82 -49.58
CA THR A 8 17.18 -14.24 -50.51
C THR A 8 17.87 -13.10 -51.26
N ALA A 9 17.99 -13.27 -52.57
CA ALA A 9 18.35 -12.19 -53.47
C ALA A 9 17.05 -11.55 -53.94
N ASP A 10 16.82 -10.30 -53.51
CA ASP A 10 15.76 -9.50 -54.09
C ASP A 10 16.26 -8.95 -55.43
N VAL A 11 15.67 -9.41 -56.52
CA VAL A 11 15.89 -8.84 -57.85
C VAL A 11 14.80 -7.81 -58.08
N TYR A 12 15.11 -6.54 -57.82
CA TYR A 12 14.24 -5.43 -58.18
C TYR A 12 14.48 -5.08 -59.65
N TYR A 13 13.46 -5.29 -60.49
CA TYR A 13 13.44 -4.75 -61.84
C TYR A 13 13.00 -3.30 -61.75
N TYR A 14 13.91 -2.37 -61.93
CA TYR A 14 13.57 -0.96 -62.10
C TYR A 14 13.20 -0.75 -63.56
N LEU A 15 12.04 -0.13 -63.81
CA LEU A 15 11.79 0.49 -65.10
C LEU A 15 12.80 1.65 -65.23
N ASP A 16 13.42 1.83 -66.40
CA ASP A 16 14.22 3.00 -66.75
C ASP A 16 13.66 3.51 -68.08
N THR A 17 12.50 4.14 -67.99
CA THR A 17 11.66 4.54 -69.11
C THR A 17 12.32 5.69 -69.87
N ASP A 18 13.13 6.50 -69.19
CA ASP A 18 13.84 7.63 -69.78
C ASP A 18 15.31 7.33 -70.16
N ASN A 19 15.77 6.08 -69.95
CA ASN A 19 17.13 5.59 -70.26
C ASN A 19 18.23 6.49 -69.68
N ASN A 20 18.03 6.97 -68.45
CA ASN A 20 18.97 7.88 -67.80
C ASN A 20 19.95 7.15 -66.86
N ASP A 21 19.96 5.81 -66.88
CA ASP A 21 20.74 4.92 -66.02
C ASP A 21 20.41 5.09 -64.51
N LYS A 22 19.22 5.59 -64.17
CA LYS A 22 18.68 5.65 -62.80
C LYS A 22 17.35 4.90 -62.72
N PRO A 23 17.06 4.25 -61.58
CA PRO A 23 15.77 3.59 -61.35
C PRO A 23 14.60 4.58 -61.48
N ASP A 24 13.55 4.21 -62.21
CA ASP A 24 12.30 4.96 -62.21
C ASP A 24 11.53 4.84 -60.87
N THR A 25 11.99 4.02 -59.94
CA THR A 25 11.28 3.69 -58.70
C THR A 25 12.30 3.57 -57.57
N TYR A 26 12.08 4.28 -56.47
CA TYR A 26 12.85 4.09 -55.23
C TYR A 26 11.93 3.56 -54.15
N THR A 27 12.33 2.48 -53.48
CA THR A 27 11.60 1.91 -52.35
C THR A 27 12.10 2.55 -51.05
N VAL A 28 11.20 3.05 -50.19
CA VAL A 28 11.46 3.20 -48.75
C VAL A 28 11.19 1.87 -48.08
N THR A 29 12.08 1.42 -47.22
CA THR A 29 11.78 0.34 -46.29
C THR A 29 11.50 0.91 -44.90
N LEU A 30 10.33 0.59 -44.33
CA LEU A 30 10.03 0.78 -42.93
C LEU A 30 10.23 -0.55 -42.20
N THR A 31 11.14 -0.59 -41.25
CA THR A 31 11.37 -1.78 -40.41
C THR A 31 10.77 -1.56 -39.03
N PHE A 32 9.79 -2.37 -38.65
CA PHE A 32 9.29 -2.45 -37.28
C PHE A 32 9.83 -3.71 -36.62
N ARG A 33 10.50 -3.57 -35.48
CA ARG A 33 11.14 -4.70 -34.80
C ARG A 33 10.60 -4.89 -33.39
N GLY A 34 10.02 -6.06 -33.14
CA GLY A 34 9.61 -6.49 -31.81
C GLY A 34 10.82 -6.77 -30.92
N THR A 35 10.78 -6.31 -29.67
CA THR A 35 11.91 -6.42 -28.72
C THR A 35 11.86 -7.64 -27.81
N GLY A 36 10.75 -8.37 -27.73
CA GLY A 36 10.70 -9.50 -26.80
C GLY A 36 9.32 -9.87 -26.31
N TYR A 37 8.55 -8.86 -25.90
CA TYR A 37 7.45 -8.98 -24.94
C TYR A 37 6.06 -8.89 -25.57
N GLY A 38 5.94 -9.27 -26.83
CA GLY A 38 4.68 -9.21 -27.57
C GLY A 38 4.76 -9.93 -28.91
N SER A 39 3.58 -10.23 -29.45
CA SER A 39 3.38 -10.81 -30.77
C SER A 39 2.68 -9.82 -31.69
N TRP A 40 2.83 -9.98 -33.00
CA TRP A 40 2.09 -9.16 -33.96
C TRP A 40 0.60 -9.48 -33.90
N ASP A 41 -0.24 -8.45 -33.95
CA ASP A 41 -1.67 -8.65 -34.04
C ASP A 41 -2.06 -9.09 -35.46
N ILE A 42 -2.37 -10.38 -35.61
CA ILE A 42 -2.74 -10.99 -36.89
C ILE A 42 -4.16 -10.60 -37.34
N GLU A 43 -4.98 -10.06 -36.43
CA GLU A 43 -6.31 -9.54 -36.76
C GLU A 43 -6.25 -8.06 -37.18
N ASP A 44 -5.07 -7.45 -37.17
CA ASP A 44 -4.91 -6.06 -37.58
C ASP A 44 -5.26 -5.87 -39.07
N THR A 45 -6.22 -4.99 -39.33
CA THR A 45 -6.75 -4.79 -40.68
C THR A 45 -5.78 -4.03 -41.59
N MET A 46 -4.69 -3.47 -41.04
CA MET A 46 -3.64 -2.83 -41.84
C MET A 46 -3.10 -3.76 -42.94
N TRP A 47 -3.02 -5.07 -42.66
CA TRP A 47 -2.47 -6.06 -43.57
C TRP A 47 -3.34 -6.36 -44.79
N GLU A 48 -4.66 -6.13 -44.69
CA GLU A 48 -5.61 -6.51 -45.76
C GLU A 48 -5.35 -5.76 -47.08
N GLN A 49 -4.68 -4.61 -47.00
CA GLN A 49 -4.34 -3.78 -48.16
C GLN A 49 -2.95 -4.10 -48.74
N MET A 50 -2.19 -5.00 -48.10
CA MET A 50 -0.80 -5.29 -48.43
C MET A 50 -0.61 -6.75 -48.87
N GLU A 51 0.22 -7.00 -49.87
CA GLU A 51 0.56 -8.34 -50.36
C GLU A 51 1.92 -8.81 -49.81
N ALA A 52 1.94 -9.94 -49.10
CA ALA A 52 3.16 -10.51 -48.53
C ALA A 52 4.18 -10.87 -49.63
N GLY A 53 5.44 -10.47 -49.43
CA GLY A 53 6.52 -10.64 -50.40
C GLY A 53 6.56 -9.57 -51.51
N LYS A 54 5.57 -8.67 -51.56
CA LYS A 54 5.58 -7.49 -52.45
C LYS A 54 5.58 -6.19 -51.68
N ASP A 55 4.63 -6.02 -50.77
CA ASP A 55 4.43 -4.77 -50.00
C ASP A 55 5.00 -4.89 -48.58
N TYR A 56 5.15 -6.11 -48.06
CA TYR A 56 5.81 -6.36 -46.79
C TYR A 56 6.42 -7.76 -46.71
N ILE A 57 7.42 -7.91 -45.85
CA ILE A 57 8.01 -9.20 -45.49
C ILE A 57 8.03 -9.31 -43.97
N TYR A 58 7.58 -10.47 -43.46
CA TYR A 58 7.73 -10.82 -42.05
C TYR A 58 8.93 -11.74 -41.85
N ASP A 59 9.98 -11.21 -41.23
CA ASP A 59 11.16 -11.98 -40.82
C ASP A 59 10.95 -12.54 -39.42
N THR A 60 10.72 -13.85 -39.37
CA THR A 60 10.48 -14.58 -38.11
C THR A 60 11.74 -14.68 -37.26
N ASP A 61 12.93 -14.75 -37.88
CA ASP A 61 14.21 -14.91 -37.16
C ASP A 61 14.60 -13.63 -36.42
N SER A 62 14.36 -12.47 -37.05
CA SER A 62 14.67 -11.16 -36.45
C SER A 62 13.49 -10.51 -35.73
N ARG A 63 12.31 -11.14 -35.75
CA ARG A 63 11.01 -10.60 -35.28
C ARG A 63 10.74 -9.21 -35.87
N ALA A 64 11.11 -9.03 -37.12
CA ALA A 64 11.00 -7.77 -37.82
C ALA A 64 9.97 -7.85 -38.94
N LEU A 65 9.14 -6.82 -39.03
CA LEU A 65 8.32 -6.55 -40.19
C LEU A 65 9.01 -5.48 -41.02
N ASN A 66 9.23 -5.76 -42.30
CA ASN A 66 9.64 -4.77 -43.28
C ASN A 66 8.47 -4.43 -44.19
N VAL A 67 8.08 -3.16 -44.23
CA VAL A 67 7.08 -2.61 -45.15
C VAL A 67 7.80 -1.83 -46.23
N PHE A 68 7.48 -2.10 -47.48
CA PHE A 68 8.05 -1.46 -48.65
C PHE A 68 7.06 -0.43 -49.16
N LEU A 69 7.51 0.83 -49.30
CA LEU A 69 6.70 1.91 -49.86
C LEU A 69 7.38 2.46 -51.10
N VAL A 70 6.59 2.74 -52.13
CA VAL A 70 7.09 3.33 -53.36
C VAL A 70 7.17 4.85 -53.22
N LYS A 71 8.38 5.41 -53.41
CA LYS A 71 8.59 6.87 -53.49
C LYS A 71 8.16 7.41 -54.85
N ALA A 72 7.72 8.66 -54.86
CA ALA A 72 7.45 9.39 -56.09
C ALA A 72 8.68 9.46 -56.99
N ASN A 73 8.51 9.06 -58.25
CA ASN A 73 9.37 9.49 -59.35
C ASN A 73 8.52 10.26 -60.35
N GLU A 74 8.91 11.49 -60.67
CA GLU A 74 8.13 12.38 -61.52
C GLU A 74 8.16 11.92 -62.99
N ALA A 75 7.27 10.98 -63.32
CA ALA A 75 6.67 10.79 -64.64
C ALA A 75 5.35 9.99 -64.55
N GLY A 76 4.47 10.32 -63.59
CA GLY A 76 3.06 9.86 -63.59
C GLY A 76 2.66 8.76 -62.60
N PHE A 77 3.35 8.61 -61.46
CA PHE A 77 2.94 7.71 -60.38
C PHE A 77 2.22 8.46 -59.26
N GLU A 78 1.20 7.81 -58.66
CA GLU A 78 0.58 8.27 -57.41
C GLU A 78 1.51 7.90 -56.25
N ALA A 79 1.79 8.85 -55.36
CA ALA A 79 2.61 8.59 -54.18
C ALA A 79 1.86 7.67 -53.21
N GLU A 80 2.54 6.63 -52.73
CA GLU A 80 2.03 5.83 -51.62
C GLU A 80 2.09 6.64 -50.32
N THR A 81 1.23 6.28 -49.37
CA THR A 81 1.17 6.94 -48.08
C THR A 81 1.74 6.07 -46.98
N TYR A 82 2.30 6.68 -45.94
CA TYR A 82 2.72 5.97 -44.73
C TYR A 82 1.54 5.15 -44.17
N PRO A 83 1.73 3.85 -43.92
CA PRO A 83 0.69 3.02 -43.34
C PRO A 83 0.53 3.32 -41.85
N ALA A 84 -0.47 2.68 -41.22
CA ALA A 84 -0.52 2.61 -39.77
C ALA A 84 0.74 1.97 -39.20
N ALA A 85 1.07 2.27 -37.95
CA ALA A 85 2.01 1.42 -37.23
C ALA A 85 1.31 0.08 -36.93
N PRO A 86 1.99 -1.06 -37.10
CA PRO A 86 1.41 -2.36 -36.81
C PRO A 86 1.02 -2.47 -35.33
N LYS A 87 -0.13 -3.08 -35.06
CA LYS A 87 -0.54 -3.42 -33.70
C LYS A 87 0.25 -4.60 -33.17
N VAL A 88 0.48 -4.59 -31.87
CA VAL A 88 1.09 -5.68 -31.12
C VAL A 88 0.18 -6.14 -30.01
N ASN A 89 0.16 -7.44 -29.76
CA ASN A 89 -0.46 -8.08 -28.62
C ASN A 89 0.65 -8.35 -27.58
N PRO A 90 0.73 -7.55 -26.49
CA PRO A 90 1.71 -7.75 -25.44
C PRO A 90 1.53 -9.10 -24.74
N GLU A 91 2.63 -9.64 -24.21
CA GLU A 91 2.60 -10.78 -23.29
C GLU A 91 1.98 -10.39 -21.94
N ASP A 92 1.45 -11.37 -21.19
CA ASP A 92 0.91 -11.16 -19.85
C ASP A 92 1.95 -10.47 -18.94
N GLY A 93 1.51 -9.44 -18.20
CA GLY A 93 2.40 -8.64 -17.35
C GLY A 93 3.15 -7.52 -18.07
N TRP A 94 2.87 -7.28 -19.36
CA TRP A 94 3.45 -6.20 -20.15
C TRP A 94 2.38 -5.37 -20.85
N LEU A 95 2.65 -4.07 -20.96
CA LEU A 95 1.84 -3.11 -21.68
C LEU A 95 2.67 -2.51 -22.83
N PHE A 96 2.14 -2.52 -24.05
CA PHE A 96 2.79 -1.82 -25.16
C PHE A 96 2.73 -0.31 -24.93
N ASP A 97 3.89 0.33 -24.98
CA ASP A 97 4.04 1.76 -24.78
C ASP A 97 4.05 2.50 -26.14
N SER A 98 5.04 2.18 -26.98
CA SER A 98 5.26 2.92 -28.22
C SER A 98 6.17 2.19 -29.20
N TRP A 99 6.16 2.63 -30.45
CA TRP A 99 7.23 2.40 -31.41
C TRP A 99 8.24 3.52 -31.29
N GLN A 100 9.54 3.23 -31.16
CA GLN A 100 10.56 4.27 -31.02
C GLN A 100 11.64 4.19 -32.10
N ASP A 101 12.08 5.34 -32.62
CA ASP A 101 13.23 5.45 -33.51
C ASP A 101 14.57 5.37 -32.75
N SER A 102 15.69 5.50 -33.46
CA SER A 102 17.03 5.51 -32.84
C SER A 102 17.27 6.68 -31.89
N ASN A 103 16.49 7.76 -32.00
CA ASN A 103 16.58 8.94 -31.14
C ASN A 103 15.65 8.84 -29.92
N LYS A 104 14.93 7.73 -29.74
CA LYS A 104 13.88 7.53 -28.73
C LYS A 104 12.69 8.47 -28.89
N HIS A 105 12.47 8.97 -30.10
CA HIS A 105 11.21 9.62 -30.41
C HIS A 105 10.13 8.54 -30.47
N ALA A 106 9.01 8.75 -29.78
CA ALA A 106 7.88 7.82 -29.77
C ALA A 106 7.00 8.05 -30.99
N TYR A 107 6.36 6.96 -31.44
CA TYR A 107 5.47 6.91 -32.60
C TYR A 107 4.34 5.94 -32.26
N GLY A 108 3.16 6.14 -32.85
CA GLY A 108 2.04 5.20 -32.70
C GLY A 108 1.30 5.30 -31.36
N SER A 109 1.48 6.39 -30.61
CA SER A 109 0.70 6.76 -29.41
C SER A 109 -0.75 7.18 -29.71
N GLY A 110 -1.10 7.33 -30.99
CA GLY A 110 -2.41 7.84 -31.43
C GLY A 110 -2.52 9.38 -31.41
N THR A 111 -1.44 10.10 -31.11
CA THR A 111 -1.41 11.58 -31.10
C THR A 111 -0.95 12.15 -32.45
N GLU A 112 -1.66 13.17 -32.94
CA GLU A 112 -1.36 13.86 -34.20
C GLU A 112 -0.01 14.60 -34.10
N GLY A 113 0.93 14.29 -35.02
CA GLY A 113 2.25 14.96 -35.11
C GLY A 113 3.47 14.07 -34.83
N ASP A 114 3.27 12.83 -34.35
CA ASP A 114 4.34 11.89 -33.95
C ASP A 114 4.90 11.07 -35.13
N GLY A 115 5.06 11.67 -36.31
CA GLY A 115 5.94 11.20 -37.40
C GLY A 115 5.74 9.82 -38.08
N ILE A 116 4.73 9.03 -37.73
CA ILE A 116 4.06 8.08 -38.65
C ILE A 116 2.65 8.64 -38.82
N THR A 117 2.56 9.74 -39.56
CA THR A 117 1.28 10.35 -39.90
C THR A 117 0.67 9.50 -40.99
N ILE A 118 -0.08 8.50 -40.55
CA ILE A 118 -0.87 7.60 -41.39
C ILE A 118 -1.55 8.42 -42.48
N GLY A 119 -1.34 8.06 -43.75
CA GLY A 119 -1.95 8.77 -44.89
C GLY A 119 -1.15 9.94 -45.45
N ASN A 120 -0.02 10.33 -44.87
CA ASN A 120 0.89 11.28 -45.53
C ASN A 120 1.63 10.61 -46.68
N ALA A 121 1.78 11.32 -47.81
CA ALA A 121 2.54 10.85 -48.96
C ALA A 121 4.01 10.66 -48.61
N VAL A 122 4.62 9.58 -49.12
CA VAL A 122 6.05 9.35 -49.04
C VAL A 122 6.76 10.30 -50.00
N GLY A 123 7.56 11.20 -49.45
CA GLY A 123 8.29 12.22 -50.20
C GLY A 123 9.53 11.66 -50.90
N ALA A 124 9.97 12.35 -51.96
CA ALA A 124 11.18 11.98 -52.70
C ALA A 124 12.45 11.97 -51.81
N ASP A 125 12.49 12.82 -50.78
CA ASP A 125 13.61 12.95 -49.83
C ASP A 125 13.53 11.99 -48.63
N ASP A 126 12.46 11.19 -48.51
CA ASP A 126 12.32 10.25 -47.40
C ASP A 126 13.36 9.11 -47.51
N THR A 127 13.80 8.61 -46.37
CA THR A 127 14.76 7.51 -46.26
C THR A 127 14.19 6.37 -45.44
N ASP A 128 14.87 5.21 -45.45
CA ASP A 128 14.47 4.06 -44.65
C ASP A 128 14.37 4.42 -43.17
N LYS A 129 13.29 3.96 -42.52
CA LYS A 129 13.03 4.22 -41.11
C LYS A 129 12.99 2.90 -40.34
N LYS A 130 13.51 2.92 -39.12
CA LYS A 130 13.53 1.75 -38.24
C LYS A 130 12.95 2.11 -36.89
N TYR A 131 12.06 1.26 -36.41
CA TYR A 131 11.36 1.43 -35.15
C TYR A 131 11.49 0.16 -34.31
N THR A 132 11.62 0.34 -33.00
CA THR A 132 11.63 -0.75 -32.02
C THR A 132 10.48 -0.58 -31.05
N SER A 133 9.78 -1.66 -30.73
CA SER A 133 8.69 -1.65 -29.74
C SER A 133 9.24 -1.43 -28.34
N VAL A 134 8.58 -0.57 -27.56
CA VAL A 134 8.83 -0.35 -26.14
C VAL A 134 7.63 -0.82 -25.34
N TYR A 135 7.90 -1.38 -24.16
CA TYR A 135 6.89 -1.94 -23.26
C TYR A 135 7.17 -1.48 -21.83
N ASN A 136 6.10 -1.32 -21.07
CA ASN A 136 6.12 -1.10 -19.62
C ASN A 136 5.63 -2.37 -18.90
N GLU A 137 6.05 -2.58 -17.66
CA GLU A 137 5.51 -3.66 -16.83
C GLU A 137 4.05 -3.32 -16.43
N ASP A 138 3.19 -4.33 -16.41
CA ASP A 138 1.78 -4.26 -15.98
C ASP A 138 1.43 -5.56 -15.24
N LYS A 139 2.16 -5.86 -14.15
CA LYS A 139 2.08 -7.15 -13.45
C LYS A 139 0.73 -7.35 -12.77
N ASN A 140 0.04 -6.28 -12.40
CA ASN A 140 -1.30 -6.33 -11.83
C ASN A 140 -2.41 -6.39 -12.92
N ASN A 141 -2.04 -6.30 -14.20
CA ASN A 141 -2.91 -6.36 -15.38
C ASN A 141 -4.06 -5.34 -15.33
N ASP A 142 -3.78 -4.14 -14.85
CA ASP A 142 -4.76 -3.06 -14.76
C ASP A 142 -4.69 -2.06 -15.93
N LYS A 143 -3.78 -2.31 -16.89
CA LYS A 143 -3.54 -1.50 -18.09
C LYS A 143 -2.92 -0.13 -17.79
N THR A 144 -2.30 0.01 -16.63
CA THR A 144 -1.49 1.16 -16.25
C THR A 144 -0.06 0.68 -16.04
N PRO A 145 0.96 1.43 -16.49
CA PRO A 145 2.34 1.10 -16.18
C PRO A 145 2.62 0.97 -14.66
N ASP A 146 3.23 -0.14 -14.23
CA ASP A 146 3.51 -0.44 -12.82
C ASP A 146 4.41 0.63 -12.16
N ASP A 147 5.29 1.27 -12.93
CA ASP A 147 6.24 2.29 -12.44
C ASP A 147 5.56 3.58 -11.97
N GLU A 148 4.28 3.75 -12.26
CA GLU A 148 3.44 4.85 -11.81
C GLU A 148 2.60 4.50 -10.56
N GLN A 149 2.64 3.24 -10.09
CA GLN A 149 1.64 2.71 -9.15
C GLN A 149 2.21 2.24 -7.80
N TYR A 150 3.51 2.38 -7.59
CA TYR A 150 4.14 1.90 -6.36
C TYR A 150 3.68 2.68 -5.13
N VAL A 151 3.28 1.94 -4.09
CA VAL A 151 3.02 2.48 -2.75
C VAL A 151 4.13 2.10 -1.78
N THR A 152 4.22 2.86 -0.69
CA THR A 152 5.14 2.60 0.41
C THR A 152 4.36 2.32 1.69
N ILE A 153 4.78 1.32 2.45
CA ILE A 153 4.26 1.06 3.80
C ILE A 153 5.36 1.37 4.82
N THR A 154 5.06 2.29 5.74
CA THR A 154 5.98 2.74 6.77
C THR A 154 5.48 2.36 8.15
N PHE A 155 6.33 1.72 8.95
CA PHE A 155 6.09 1.49 10.37
C PHE A 155 6.96 2.43 11.19
N GLN A 156 6.35 3.11 12.16
CA GLN A 156 7.04 3.96 13.13
C GLN A 156 6.96 3.34 14.52
N ALA A 157 8.10 3.21 15.19
CA ALA A 157 8.15 2.66 16.54
C ALA A 157 7.50 3.60 17.58
N GLY A 158 7.14 4.83 17.21
CA GLY A 158 6.56 5.80 18.13
C GLY A 158 7.53 6.25 19.22
N GLU A 159 7.01 6.99 20.19
CA GLU A 159 7.82 7.63 21.23
C GLU A 159 8.47 6.59 22.17
N HIS A 160 7.69 5.59 22.59
CA HIS A 160 8.06 4.66 23.67
C HIS A 160 8.59 3.31 23.20
N GLY A 161 9.02 3.16 21.96
CA GLY A 161 9.73 1.95 21.54
C GLY A 161 10.68 2.16 20.38
N THR A 162 11.39 1.11 20.03
CA THR A 162 12.35 1.06 18.93
C THR A 162 12.22 -0.25 18.17
N PHE A 163 12.72 -0.27 16.94
CA PHE A 163 12.98 -1.50 16.20
C PHE A 163 14.38 -2.03 16.53
N ALA A 164 14.85 -3.01 15.74
CA ALA A 164 16.23 -3.48 15.80
C ALA A 164 17.22 -2.31 15.65
N ASP A 165 18.40 -2.45 16.25
CA ASP A 165 19.47 -1.44 16.22
C ASP A 165 19.04 -0.02 16.67
N SER A 166 18.01 0.06 17.52
CA SER A 166 17.42 1.31 18.03
C SER A 166 16.79 2.20 16.95
N GLU A 167 16.43 1.64 15.79
CA GLU A 167 15.74 2.37 14.74
C GLU A 167 14.33 2.81 15.17
N LYS A 168 13.84 3.88 14.53
CA LYS A 168 12.50 4.44 14.79
C LYS A 168 11.52 4.25 13.64
N THR A 169 12.02 3.86 12.46
CA THR A 169 11.23 3.72 11.23
C THR A 169 11.70 2.52 10.45
N VAL A 170 10.77 1.69 9.98
CA VAL A 170 11.01 0.63 8.99
C VAL A 170 10.11 0.91 7.79
N THR A 171 10.66 0.86 6.59
CA THR A 171 9.96 1.20 5.35
C THR A 171 10.04 0.06 4.35
N TYR A 172 8.91 -0.26 3.72
CA TYR A 172 8.80 -1.18 2.61
C TYR A 172 8.36 -0.39 1.37
N ASP A 173 9.28 -0.16 0.44
CA ASP A 173 9.06 0.58 -0.81
C ASP A 173 8.72 -0.35 -1.98
N LYS A 174 8.28 0.25 -3.10
CA LYS A 174 7.99 -0.45 -4.36
C LYS A 174 7.01 -1.61 -4.21
N LEU A 175 5.97 -1.40 -3.41
CA LEU A 175 4.88 -2.34 -3.28
C LEU A 175 3.83 -2.02 -4.33
N LEU A 176 3.51 -2.98 -5.20
CA LEU A 176 2.54 -2.84 -6.27
C LEU A 176 1.16 -3.32 -5.80
N PRO A 177 0.14 -2.44 -5.67
CA PRO A 177 -1.23 -2.85 -5.34
C PRO A 177 -1.77 -3.88 -6.33
N GLY A 178 -2.52 -4.88 -5.83
CA GLY A 178 -3.02 -5.99 -6.64
C GLY A 178 -2.00 -7.10 -6.95
N TYR A 179 -0.71 -6.89 -6.66
CA TYR A 179 0.36 -7.85 -6.94
C TYR A 179 1.24 -8.16 -5.71
N SER A 180 1.81 -7.13 -5.06
CA SER A 180 2.64 -7.27 -3.86
C SER A 180 1.81 -7.68 -2.64
N SER A 181 2.44 -8.42 -1.72
CA SER A 181 1.83 -8.76 -0.43
C SER A 181 2.09 -7.70 0.62
N TYR A 182 1.15 -7.57 1.56
CA TYR A 182 1.34 -6.80 2.78
C TYR A 182 2.57 -7.31 3.55
N PRO A 183 3.48 -6.42 3.99
CA PRO A 183 4.65 -6.82 4.77
C PRO A 183 4.25 -7.29 6.17
N GLU A 184 5.06 -8.15 6.77
CA GLU A 184 4.88 -8.46 8.20
C GLU A 184 5.26 -7.23 9.04
N ALA A 185 4.43 -6.91 10.05
CA ALA A 185 4.72 -5.79 10.93
C ALA A 185 6.01 -6.05 11.74
N PRO A 186 6.92 -5.07 11.86
CA PRO A 186 8.18 -5.26 12.57
C PRO A 186 7.97 -5.45 14.07
N ALA A 187 8.83 -6.25 14.69
CA ALA A 187 8.82 -6.43 16.14
C ALA A 187 9.28 -5.14 16.85
N VAL A 188 8.48 -4.70 17.83
CA VAL A 188 8.71 -3.47 18.60
C VAL A 188 9.31 -3.82 19.96
N THR A 189 10.42 -3.16 20.31
CA THR A 189 10.98 -3.18 21.66
C THR A 189 10.47 -1.96 22.43
N ALA A 190 9.57 -2.18 23.38
CA ALA A 190 9.05 -1.11 24.23
C ALA A 190 10.09 -0.66 25.27
N SER A 191 10.11 0.63 25.56
CA SER A 191 10.92 1.24 26.60
C SER A 191 10.46 0.78 27.99
N THR A 192 11.36 0.83 28.97
CA THR A 192 11.02 0.51 30.36
C THR A 192 9.82 1.32 30.85
N GLY A 193 8.83 0.66 31.45
CA GLY A 193 7.61 1.29 31.93
C GLY A 193 6.50 1.43 30.87
N TRP A 194 6.69 0.86 29.68
CA TRP A 194 5.72 0.87 28.59
C TRP A 194 5.49 -0.53 28.03
N GLN A 195 4.27 -0.78 27.54
CA GLN A 195 3.91 -2.01 26.86
C GLN A 195 3.32 -1.68 25.49
N PHE A 196 3.77 -2.38 24.44
CA PHE A 196 3.18 -2.27 23.09
C PHE A 196 1.70 -2.66 23.13
N ALA A 197 0.85 -1.78 22.60
CA ALA A 197 -0.60 -1.93 22.64
C ALA A 197 -1.21 -2.25 21.27
N GLY A 198 -0.47 -2.03 20.18
CA GLY A 198 -0.94 -2.22 18.81
C GLY A 198 -0.46 -1.10 17.88
N TRP A 199 -0.90 -1.14 16.63
CA TRP A 199 -0.62 -0.11 15.63
C TRP A 199 -1.79 0.88 15.52
N SER A 200 -1.48 2.13 15.14
CA SER A 200 -2.46 3.14 14.76
C SER A 200 -2.11 3.71 13.38
N PRO A 201 -3.00 3.62 12.37
CA PRO A 201 -4.25 2.85 12.39
C PRO A 201 -4.01 1.36 12.65
N GLU A 202 -5.07 0.60 12.94
CA GLU A 202 -4.94 -0.83 13.22
C GLU A 202 -4.29 -1.57 12.04
N TYR A 203 -3.33 -2.45 12.33
CA TYR A 203 -2.63 -3.26 11.34
C TYR A 203 -2.93 -4.75 11.56
N ASP A 204 -3.94 -5.25 10.84
CA ASP A 204 -4.32 -6.67 10.77
C ASP A 204 -4.45 -7.08 9.30
N LYS A 205 -3.37 -6.84 8.53
CA LYS A 205 -3.32 -7.05 7.09
C LYS A 205 -2.47 -8.28 6.78
N SER A 206 -2.91 -9.06 5.80
CA SER A 206 -2.19 -10.22 5.28
C SER A 206 -2.57 -10.47 3.82
N GLY A 207 -1.73 -11.22 3.10
CA GLY A 207 -1.94 -11.52 1.68
C GLY A 207 -1.65 -10.32 0.77
N THR A 208 -2.20 -10.34 -0.44
CA THR A 208 -1.99 -9.31 -1.47
C THR A 208 -2.61 -7.97 -1.07
N ILE A 209 -1.90 -6.88 -1.32
CA ILE A 209 -2.39 -5.50 -1.15
C ILE A 209 -3.57 -5.28 -2.09
N GLU A 210 -4.66 -4.69 -1.62
CA GLU A 210 -5.84 -4.47 -2.46
C GLU A 210 -5.53 -3.47 -3.59
N ALA A 211 -5.96 -3.76 -4.82
CA ALA A 211 -5.71 -2.90 -5.99
C ALA A 211 -6.24 -1.45 -5.83
N THR A 212 -7.21 -1.24 -4.93
CA THR A 212 -7.76 0.09 -4.62
C THR A 212 -6.84 0.95 -3.76
N VAL A 213 -5.78 0.39 -3.18
CA VAL A 213 -4.80 1.14 -2.38
C VAL A 213 -3.90 1.91 -3.33
N GLN A 214 -4.03 3.23 -3.34
CA GLN A 214 -3.26 4.11 -4.24
C GLN A 214 -2.31 5.04 -3.47
N GLU A 215 -2.39 5.03 -2.14
CA GLU A 215 -1.62 5.93 -1.28
C GLU A 215 -0.69 5.14 -0.36
N SER A 216 0.46 5.77 -0.06
CA SER A 216 1.39 5.23 0.93
C SER A 216 0.77 5.25 2.32
N GLN A 217 0.99 4.19 3.09
CA GLN A 217 0.40 4.00 4.41
C GLN A 217 1.45 4.14 5.50
N MET A 218 1.04 4.69 6.64
CA MET A 218 1.88 4.84 7.81
C MET A 218 1.18 4.27 9.04
N TYR A 219 1.91 3.45 9.79
CA TYR A 219 1.43 2.80 11.00
C TYR A 219 2.37 3.15 12.15
N THR A 220 1.83 3.73 13.23
CA THR A 220 2.61 4.11 14.41
C THR A 220 2.28 3.19 15.57
N ALA A 221 3.31 2.63 16.20
CA ALA A 221 3.15 1.82 17.40
C ALA A 221 2.57 2.65 18.55
N THR A 222 1.58 2.07 19.22
CA THR A 222 0.91 2.65 20.40
C THR A 222 1.30 1.88 21.65
N TYR A 223 1.18 2.52 22.81
CA TYR A 223 1.67 1.97 24.08
C TYR A 223 0.72 2.23 25.23
N ARG A 224 0.78 1.37 26.25
CA ARG A 224 0.15 1.56 27.56
C ARG A 224 1.23 1.83 28.60
N GLY A 225 1.03 2.87 29.41
CA GLY A 225 1.94 3.21 30.50
C GLY A 225 1.80 2.27 31.69
N GLN A 226 2.89 2.06 32.42
CA GLN A 226 2.89 1.32 33.68
C GLN A 226 2.42 2.21 34.83
N GLY A 227 1.32 1.83 35.46
CA GLY A 227 0.78 2.45 36.65
C GLY A 227 1.09 1.66 37.93
N THR A 228 1.07 2.36 39.05
CA THR A 228 1.03 1.75 40.38
C THR A 228 -0.35 1.97 40.98
N LEU A 229 -0.99 0.89 41.42
CA LEU A 229 -2.23 0.95 42.19
C LEU A 229 -1.91 0.70 43.67
N THR A 230 -2.17 1.71 44.50
CA THR A 230 -2.11 1.62 45.97
C THR A 230 -3.50 1.79 46.56
N TYR A 231 -3.74 1.13 47.69
CA TYR A 231 -4.98 1.26 48.44
C TYR A 231 -4.64 1.66 49.87
N ASP A 232 -4.92 2.92 50.22
CA ASP A 232 -4.53 3.49 51.52
C ASP A 232 -5.59 3.25 52.61
N GLY A 233 -6.78 2.77 52.24
CA GLY A 233 -7.92 2.63 53.15
C GLY A 233 -8.38 3.97 53.76
N ASN A 234 -9.39 3.93 54.63
CA ASN A 234 -9.81 5.10 55.41
C ASN A 234 -10.16 4.69 56.84
N ALA A 235 -9.44 5.23 57.83
CA ALA A 235 -9.70 5.02 59.26
C ALA A 235 -10.17 6.32 59.93
N GLN A 236 -11.09 6.22 60.89
CA GLN A 236 -11.56 7.37 61.66
C GLN A 236 -10.59 7.74 62.79
N SER A 237 -10.49 9.04 63.10
CA SER A 237 -9.90 9.58 64.35
C SER A 237 -8.46 9.12 64.65
N GLY A 238 -7.60 9.02 63.63
CA GLY A 238 -6.19 8.63 63.80
C GLY A 238 -5.99 7.12 64.00
N GLY A 239 -6.98 6.30 63.63
CA GLY A 239 -6.86 4.84 63.64
C GLY A 239 -6.02 4.27 62.49
N GLU A 240 -5.66 2.99 62.59
CA GLU A 240 -4.91 2.25 61.58
C GLU A 240 -5.86 1.37 60.76
N VAL A 241 -5.53 1.17 59.48
CA VAL A 241 -6.22 0.23 58.57
C VAL A 241 -5.32 -0.98 58.37
N PHE A 242 -5.88 -2.18 58.51
CA PHE A 242 -5.19 -3.46 58.33
C PHE A 242 -5.80 -4.23 57.15
N ASP A 243 -5.09 -5.27 56.70
CA ASP A 243 -5.51 -6.16 55.61
C ASP A 243 -5.75 -5.41 54.28
N LEU A 244 -4.96 -4.37 54.02
CA LEU A 244 -4.96 -3.66 52.74
C LEU A 244 -4.39 -4.59 51.65
N PRO A 245 -4.95 -4.58 50.42
CA PRO A 245 -4.34 -5.27 49.29
C PRO A 245 -2.91 -4.80 49.06
N ASP A 246 -2.03 -5.74 48.67
CA ASP A 246 -0.68 -5.40 48.25
C ASP A 246 -0.70 -4.41 47.09
N LYS A 247 0.31 -3.53 47.05
CA LYS A 247 0.56 -2.63 45.91
C LYS A 247 0.67 -3.46 44.63
N GLN A 248 -0.05 -3.05 43.59
CA GLN A 248 -0.03 -3.73 42.29
C GLN A 248 0.56 -2.84 41.22
N THR A 249 1.35 -3.45 40.35
CA THR A 249 1.84 -2.84 39.12
C THR A 249 0.95 -3.28 37.96
N VAL A 250 0.35 -2.32 37.27
CA VAL A 250 -0.69 -2.58 36.26
C VAL A 250 -0.46 -1.69 35.04
N TRP A 251 -0.91 -2.14 33.88
CA TRP A 251 -0.88 -1.33 32.66
C TRP A 251 -2.15 -0.52 32.53
N GLU A 252 -2.04 0.70 32.01
CA GLU A 252 -3.19 1.56 31.69
C GLU A 252 -4.27 0.81 30.89
N GLY A 253 -5.55 1.06 31.21
CA GLY A 253 -6.69 0.38 30.60
C GLY A 253 -6.93 -1.07 31.05
N THR A 254 -6.12 -1.61 31.97
CA THR A 254 -6.34 -2.97 32.53
C THR A 254 -7.34 -2.93 33.67
N THR A 255 -8.29 -3.88 33.70
CA THR A 255 -9.20 -4.07 34.84
C THR A 255 -8.54 -4.95 35.89
N VAL A 256 -8.57 -4.53 37.14
CA VAL A 256 -7.86 -5.17 38.25
C VAL A 256 -8.86 -5.62 39.32
N VAL A 257 -8.70 -6.82 39.85
CA VAL A 257 -9.49 -7.31 40.99
C VAL A 257 -8.71 -7.10 42.28
N LEU A 258 -9.22 -6.21 43.14
CA LEU A 258 -8.57 -5.82 44.39
C LEU A 258 -8.91 -6.79 45.53
N SER A 259 -8.21 -7.93 45.56
CA SER A 259 -8.21 -8.96 46.61
C SER A 259 -9.59 -9.55 47.01
N GLY A 260 -9.58 -10.72 47.66
CA GLY A 260 -10.79 -11.33 48.24
C GLY A 260 -10.97 -11.04 49.74
N GLN A 261 -10.03 -10.32 50.35
CA GLN A 261 -10.04 -10.04 51.80
C GLN A 261 -10.64 -8.68 52.06
N THR A 262 -11.50 -8.59 53.09
CA THR A 262 -12.14 -7.33 53.47
C THR A 262 -11.19 -6.54 54.37
N PRO A 263 -10.76 -5.32 54.00
CA PRO A 263 -9.92 -4.50 54.86
C PRO A 263 -10.58 -4.25 56.22
N THR A 264 -9.76 -4.23 57.28
CA THR A 264 -10.22 -4.00 58.66
C THR A 264 -9.60 -2.72 59.23
N HIS A 265 -10.14 -2.17 60.31
CA HIS A 265 -9.63 -0.93 60.93
C HIS A 265 -9.75 -0.97 62.45
N THR A 266 -8.97 -0.14 63.15
CA THR A 266 -9.06 -0.03 64.60
C THR A 266 -10.47 0.43 65.03
N PRO A 267 -11.07 -0.16 66.09
CA PRO A 267 -12.38 0.24 66.58
C PRO A 267 -12.37 1.67 67.11
N SER A 268 -13.44 2.44 66.86
CA SER A 268 -13.58 3.78 67.44
C SER A 268 -13.58 3.73 68.97
N THR A 269 -12.60 4.38 69.62
CA THR A 269 -12.65 4.65 71.05
C THR A 269 -13.77 5.67 71.30
N LYS A 270 -14.94 5.19 71.76
CA LYS A 270 -15.96 6.11 72.29
C LYS A 270 -15.39 6.70 73.57
N HIS A 271 -14.99 7.98 73.55
CA HIS A 271 -14.79 8.71 74.79
C HIS A 271 -16.13 8.66 75.56
N PRO A 272 -16.14 8.17 76.81
CA PRO A 272 -17.33 8.28 77.64
C PRO A 272 -17.60 9.78 77.79
N LEU A 273 -18.78 10.23 77.35
CA LEU A 273 -19.30 11.55 77.68
C LEU A 273 -19.38 11.65 79.20
N TYR A 274 -18.36 12.26 79.82
CA TYR A 274 -18.41 12.61 81.23
C TYR A 274 -19.33 13.82 81.35
N SER A 275 -20.60 13.58 81.68
CA SER A 275 -21.56 14.64 81.99
C SER A 275 -21.26 15.17 83.40
N SER A 276 -20.50 16.26 83.49
CA SER A 276 -20.41 17.07 84.70
C SER A 276 -21.65 17.97 84.81
N ALA A 277 -22.74 17.41 85.35
CA ALA A 277 -23.95 18.18 85.64
C ALA A 277 -23.93 18.72 87.08
N GLY A 278 -24.12 20.03 87.22
CA GLY A 278 -24.66 20.67 88.43
C GLY A 278 -25.29 22.02 88.08
N PRO A 279 -26.24 22.57 88.88
CA PRO A 279 -27.30 21.91 89.64
C PRO A 279 -28.73 22.39 89.26
N GLU A 280 -29.72 21.69 89.82
CA GLU A 280 -31.17 22.02 89.96
C GLU A 280 -32.06 22.00 88.70
N ARG A 281 -33.20 21.29 88.69
CA ARG A 281 -34.24 21.20 89.73
C ARG A 281 -34.82 19.78 89.86
N LYS A 282 -35.08 19.35 91.11
CA LYS A 282 -35.83 18.12 91.41
C LYS A 282 -37.34 18.35 91.27
N PRO A 283 -38.09 17.31 90.88
CA PRO A 283 -39.29 16.96 91.64
C PRO A 283 -39.23 15.51 92.16
N THR A 284 -39.32 15.45 93.48
CA THR A 284 -39.86 14.42 94.40
C THR A 284 -40.20 12.98 93.96
N LYS A 285 -39.68 12.05 94.76
CA LYS A 285 -40.26 10.78 95.29
C LYS A 285 -41.16 9.94 94.37
N SER A 286 -40.67 9.56 93.18
CA SER A 286 -41.11 8.33 92.48
C SER A 286 -39.99 7.70 91.63
N MET A 287 -38.75 8.07 91.94
CA MET A 287 -37.54 7.70 91.22
C MET A 287 -37.02 6.34 91.72
N ALA A 288 -37.78 5.26 91.52
CA ALA A 288 -37.35 3.92 91.97
C ALA A 288 -38.09 2.77 91.28
N ARG A 289 -38.15 2.72 89.93
CA ARG A 289 -38.37 1.42 89.24
C ARG A 289 -37.98 1.40 87.75
N ARG A 290 -36.84 0.73 87.47
CA ARG A 290 -36.51 -0.07 86.26
C ARG A 290 -36.26 0.70 84.95
N ILE A 291 -35.01 0.93 84.51
CA ILE A 291 -34.13 -0.08 83.88
C ILE A 291 -34.91 -1.28 83.33
N ARG A 292 -35.24 -1.28 82.03
CA ARG A 292 -35.06 -2.41 81.10
C ARG A 292 -35.56 -2.10 79.67
N LYS A 293 -34.61 -2.23 78.73
CA LYS A 293 -34.71 -2.88 77.41
C LYS A 293 -35.55 -2.22 76.30
N ARG A 294 -34.85 -1.75 75.26
CA ARG A 294 -34.83 -2.31 73.89
C ARG A 294 -33.93 -1.41 73.03
N LEU A 295 -32.65 -1.72 72.81
CA LEU A 295 -32.16 -2.56 71.70
C LEU A 295 -33.05 -2.47 70.45
N ARG A 296 -32.64 -1.67 69.46
CA ARG A 296 -32.83 -1.95 68.04
C ARG A 296 -31.78 -1.22 67.20
N ARG A 297 -30.68 -1.97 66.99
CA ARG A 297 -29.95 -2.16 65.73
C ARG A 297 -29.71 -0.92 64.84
N LEU A 298 -28.52 -0.34 64.94
CA LEU A 298 -27.79 0.07 63.74
C LEU A 298 -27.08 -1.19 63.23
N ARG A 299 -27.71 -1.90 62.30
CA ARG A 299 -27.04 -2.93 61.51
C ARG A 299 -26.02 -2.19 60.65
N CYS A 300 -24.75 -2.56 60.75
CA CYS A 300 -23.81 -2.31 59.67
C CYS A 300 -24.38 -2.96 58.41
N CYS A 301 -24.60 -2.15 57.38
CA CYS A 301 -24.93 -2.65 56.05
C CYS A 301 -23.62 -3.17 55.43
N PRO A 302 -23.51 -4.44 55.02
CA PRO A 302 -22.46 -4.86 54.12
C PRO A 302 -22.90 -4.46 52.71
N THR A 303 -22.71 -3.20 52.35
CA THR A 303 -22.77 -2.81 50.94
C THR A 303 -21.53 -3.33 50.27
N TRP A 304 -21.73 -4.29 49.36
CA TRP A 304 -20.74 -4.82 48.45
C TRP A 304 -20.02 -3.67 47.74
N PHE A 305 -18.73 -3.51 48.00
CA PHE A 305 -17.86 -2.66 47.21
C PHE A 305 -17.17 -3.53 46.15
N THR A 306 -17.86 -3.81 45.05
CA THR A 306 -17.16 -4.09 43.79
C THR A 306 -16.80 -2.74 43.18
N SER A 307 -15.72 -2.13 43.64
CA SER A 307 -15.19 -0.94 42.98
C SER A 307 -14.39 -1.39 41.78
N THR A 308 -14.97 -1.23 40.59
CA THR A 308 -14.24 -1.40 39.33
C THR A 308 -13.63 -0.04 39.02
N ALA A 309 -12.33 0.12 39.24
CA ALA A 309 -11.61 1.31 38.80
C ALA A 309 -11.03 1.06 37.41
N ARG A 310 -11.47 1.84 36.41
CA ARG A 310 -10.71 2.03 35.17
C ARG A 310 -9.70 3.14 35.41
N ILE A 311 -8.44 2.87 35.06
CA ILE A 311 -7.41 3.89 34.86
C ILE A 311 -7.31 4.08 33.36
#